data_AF-A0A2V7SAL2-F1
#
_entry.id   AF-A0A2V7SAL2-F1
#
_cell.length_a   1.000
_cell.length_b   1.000
_cell.length_c   1.000
_cell.angle_alpha   90.00
_cell.angle_beta   90.00
_cell.angle_gamma   90.00
#
_symmetry.space_group_name_H-M   'P 1'
#
loop_
_entity.id
_entity.type
_entity.pdbx_description
1 polymer ?
#
loop_
_entity_poly.entity_id
_entity_poly.type
_entity_poly.pdbx_seq_one_letter_code
_entity_poly.pdbx_strand_id
1 'polypeptide(L)'
;MTLVRGLLSAAAALLAAGLGLRLAPTPLPRAAAAPLAVPAEAQPEAAATSTPPVLRYDAIVAANIFSQDRTAPAMRFLPPGRAAAPTKPRGPTLRLYGITVGPQGAVAIIDADPNIPGAEIYRLGDLVAGARLIAITDSTVTLAESSGPLVLRLQTAARRRQP
;
A
#
# COMPACT_ATOMS: atom_id res chain seq x y z
N MET A 1 41.35 -21.06 39.64
CA MET A 1 41.32 -19.58 39.44
C MET A 1 41.64 -19.13 38.02
N THR A 2 42.37 -19.92 37.21
CA THR A 2 42.73 -19.57 35.81
C THR A 2 41.53 -19.57 34.85
N LEU A 3 40.61 -20.53 34.97
CA LEU A 3 39.40 -20.62 34.13
C LEU A 3 38.45 -19.41 34.29
N VAL A 4 38.25 -18.94 35.53
CA VAL A 4 37.40 -17.77 35.81
C VAL A 4 37.99 -16.50 35.20
N ARG A 5 39.32 -16.34 35.24
CA ARG A 5 40.03 -15.22 34.61
C ARG A 5 39.94 -15.28 33.08
N GLY A 6 40.04 -16.47 32.50
CA GLY A 6 39.83 -16.68 31.06
C GLY A 6 38.42 -16.29 30.60
N LEU A 7 37.40 -16.71 31.36
CA LEU A 7 36.01 -16.38 31.07
C LEU A 7 35.74 -14.86 31.13
N LEU A 8 36.29 -14.19 32.15
CA LEU A 8 36.18 -12.73 32.29
C LEU A 8 36.86 -11.98 31.13
N SER A 9 38.04 -12.45 30.68
CA SER A 9 38.71 -11.85 29.52
C SER A 9 37.92 -12.02 28.22
N ALA A 10 37.30 -13.19 28.01
CA ALA A 10 36.47 -13.44 26.83
C ALA A 10 35.20 -12.57 26.85
N ALA A 11 34.56 -12.44 28.01
CA ALA A 11 33.39 -11.58 28.17
C ALA A 11 33.72 -10.10 27.91
N ALA A 12 34.85 -9.61 28.43
CA ALA A 12 35.30 -8.25 28.18
C ALA A 12 35.59 -7.98 26.70
N ALA A 13 36.25 -8.93 26.01
CA ALA A 13 36.53 -8.82 24.58
C ALA A 13 35.25 -8.76 23.73
N LEU A 14 34.27 -9.62 24.04
CA LEU A 14 32.97 -9.64 23.33
C LEU A 14 32.17 -8.36 23.55
N LEU A 15 32.18 -7.83 24.79
CA LEU A 15 31.52 -6.55 25.10
C LEU A 15 32.18 -5.38 24.33
N ALA A 16 33.50 -5.33 24.30
CA ALA A 16 34.23 -4.30 23.55
C ALA A 16 33.95 -4.39 22.05
N ALA A 17 33.95 -5.59 21.47
CA ALA A 17 33.66 -5.81 20.06
C ALA A 17 32.22 -5.41 19.69
N GLY A 18 31.24 -5.82 20.50
CA GLY A 18 29.83 -5.46 20.30
C GLY A 18 29.60 -3.95 20.41
N LEU A 19 30.27 -3.28 21.36
CA LEU A 19 30.18 -1.83 21.51
C LEU A 19 30.81 -1.09 20.33
N GLY A 20 31.93 -1.58 19.80
CA GLY A 20 32.57 -1.05 18.59
C GLY A 20 31.67 -1.15 17.37
N LEU A 21 31.05 -2.32 17.14
CA LEU A 21 30.08 -2.52 16.06
C LEU A 21 28.85 -1.60 16.16
N ARG A 22 28.37 -1.36 17.39
CA ARG A 22 27.22 -0.48 17.62
C ARG A 22 27.52 0.99 17.33
N LEU A 23 28.76 1.42 17.58
CA LEU A 23 29.18 2.81 17.41
C LEU A 23 29.80 3.09 16.04
N ALA A 24 30.12 2.05 15.26
CA ALA A 24 30.69 2.20 13.93
C ALA A 24 29.69 2.89 12.98
N PRO A 25 30.07 4.01 12.33
CA PRO A 25 29.20 4.66 11.36
C PRO A 25 29.00 3.74 10.15
N THR A 26 27.76 3.33 9.90
CA THR A 26 27.39 2.55 8.73
C THR A 26 27.23 3.50 7.54
N PRO A 27 28.02 3.36 6.45
CA PRO A 27 27.82 4.17 5.27
C PRO A 27 26.49 3.77 4.63
N LEU A 28 25.56 4.72 4.53
CA LEU A 28 24.30 4.50 3.82
C LEU A 28 24.59 4.32 2.32
N PRO A 29 23.92 3.36 1.64
CA PRO A 29 24.02 3.23 0.20
C PRO A 29 23.51 4.51 -0.47
N ARG A 30 24.43 5.27 -1.07
CA ARG A 30 24.13 6.50 -1.78
C ARG A 30 23.80 6.13 -3.23
N ALA A 31 22.53 6.09 -3.56
CA ALA A 31 22.09 5.94 -4.95
C ALA A 31 22.59 7.15 -5.75
N ALA A 32 23.40 6.90 -6.78
CA ALA A 32 23.80 7.95 -7.72
C ALA A 32 22.55 8.43 -8.46
N ALA A 33 22.23 9.72 -8.34
CA ALA A 33 21.16 10.33 -9.09
C ALA A 33 21.58 10.41 -10.57
N ALA A 34 21.22 9.40 -11.36
CA ALA A 34 21.33 9.47 -12.80
C ALA A 34 20.31 10.51 -13.31
N PRO A 35 20.72 11.51 -14.10
CA PRO A 35 19.78 12.44 -14.70
C PRO A 35 18.87 11.68 -15.67
N LEU A 36 17.56 11.81 -15.46
CA LEU A 36 16.55 11.28 -16.37
C LEU A 36 16.60 12.09 -17.67
N ALA A 37 16.96 11.45 -18.78
CA ALA A 37 16.84 12.05 -20.09
C ALA A 37 15.34 12.17 -20.44
N VAL A 38 14.85 13.41 -20.51
CA VAL A 38 13.50 13.71 -21.00
C VAL A 38 13.50 13.55 -22.52
N PRO A 39 12.65 12.67 -23.11
CA PRO A 39 12.53 12.59 -24.56
C PRO A 39 11.94 13.90 -25.09
N ALA A 40 12.54 14.44 -26.14
CA ALA A 40 11.98 15.59 -26.85
C ALA A 40 10.60 15.25 -27.41
N GLU A 41 9.62 16.11 -27.17
CA GLU A 41 8.29 16.04 -27.78
C GLU A 41 8.44 16.01 -29.30
N ALA A 42 8.08 14.88 -29.92
CA ALA A 42 7.88 14.82 -31.35
C ALA A 42 6.59 15.60 -31.66
N GLN A 43 6.74 16.68 -32.41
CA GLN A 43 5.65 17.49 -32.95
C GLN A 43 4.66 16.59 -33.71
N PRO A 44 3.37 16.52 -33.34
CA PRO A 44 2.42 15.75 -34.11
C PRO A 44 2.15 16.44 -35.45
N GLU A 45 2.37 15.69 -36.52
CA GLU A 45 1.98 15.98 -37.88
C GLU A 45 0.48 16.28 -37.96
N ALA A 46 0.13 17.35 -38.67
CA ALA A 46 -1.23 17.85 -38.80
C ALA A 46 -2.15 16.79 -39.44
N ALA A 47 -2.97 16.14 -38.62
CA ALA A 47 -4.03 15.27 -39.09
C ALA A 47 -5.13 16.08 -39.80
N ALA A 48 -5.60 15.52 -40.92
CA ALA A 48 -6.56 16.12 -41.84
C ALA A 48 -7.79 16.73 -41.16
N THR A 49 -8.17 17.92 -41.62
CA THR A 49 -9.41 18.62 -41.31
C THR A 49 -10.61 17.73 -41.62
N SER A 50 -11.13 17.03 -40.60
CA SER A 50 -12.49 16.51 -40.63
C SER A 50 -13.43 17.68 -40.40
N THR A 51 -14.27 17.96 -41.40
CA THR A 51 -15.32 18.99 -41.32
C THR A 51 -16.22 18.70 -40.11
N PRO A 52 -16.30 19.59 -39.10
CA PRO A 52 -17.15 19.32 -37.96
C PRO A 52 -18.63 19.33 -38.41
N PRO A 53 -19.48 18.43 -37.88
CA PRO A 53 -20.91 18.55 -38.07
C PRO A 53 -21.36 19.90 -37.51
N VAL A 54 -22.36 20.53 -38.13
CA VAL A 54 -22.92 21.81 -37.69
C VAL A 54 -23.47 21.64 -36.28
N LEU A 55 -22.65 22.00 -35.28
CA LEU A 55 -23.02 22.00 -33.88
C LEU A 55 -24.10 23.05 -33.70
N ARG A 56 -25.29 22.63 -33.26
CA ARG A 56 -26.32 23.57 -32.80
C ARG A 56 -25.72 24.41 -31.68
N TYR A 57 -25.95 25.72 -31.71
CA TYR A 57 -25.36 26.68 -30.77
C TYR A 57 -25.53 26.25 -29.30
N ASP A 58 -26.69 25.67 -28.97
CA ASP A 58 -27.00 25.12 -27.65
C ASP A 58 -26.02 24.03 -27.19
N ALA A 59 -25.51 23.20 -28.10
CA ALA A 59 -24.54 22.17 -27.78
C ALA A 59 -23.17 22.77 -27.41
N ILE A 60 -22.82 23.91 -28.01
CA ILE A 60 -21.58 24.65 -27.69
C ILE A 60 -21.72 25.30 -26.31
N VAL A 61 -22.88 25.89 -26.03
CA VAL A 61 -23.17 26.50 -24.72
C VAL A 61 -23.20 25.44 -23.61
N ALA A 62 -23.83 24.29 -23.83
CA ALA A 62 -23.87 23.19 -22.86
C ALA A 62 -22.50 22.53 -22.62
N ALA A 63 -21.58 22.61 -23.59
CA ALA A 63 -20.22 22.10 -23.47
C ALA A 63 -19.25 23.09 -22.79
N ASN A 64 -19.61 24.37 -22.67
CA ASN A 64 -18.76 25.38 -22.03
C ASN A 64 -18.67 25.13 -20.51
N ILE A 65 -17.44 25.10 -19.99
CA ILE A 65 -17.13 24.86 -18.57
C ILE A 65 -17.76 25.93 -17.65
N PHE A 66 -17.96 27.15 -18.15
CA PHE A 66 -18.54 28.26 -17.39
C PHE A 66 -20.05 28.44 -17.61
N SER A 67 -20.69 27.57 -18.39
CA SER A 67 -22.13 27.63 -18.60
C SER A 67 -22.89 27.09 -17.39
N GLN A 68 -24.01 27.73 -17.04
CA GLN A 68 -24.90 27.27 -15.96
C GLN A 68 -25.64 25.98 -16.35
N ASP A 69 -25.94 25.79 -17.64
CA ASP A 69 -26.68 24.63 -18.17
C ASP A 69 -25.74 23.49 -18.60
N ARG A 70 -24.55 23.43 -18.00
CA ARG A 70 -23.54 22.44 -18.36
C ARG A 70 -24.05 21.02 -18.16
N THR A 71 -24.08 20.26 -19.24
CA THR A 71 -24.42 18.83 -19.21
C THR A 71 -23.14 18.00 -19.39
N ALA A 72 -22.96 16.98 -18.55
CA ALA A 72 -21.78 16.11 -18.65
C ALA A 72 -21.79 15.34 -19.99
N PRO A 73 -20.64 15.21 -20.67
CA PRO A 73 -20.55 14.42 -21.90
C PRO A 73 -20.87 12.95 -21.61
N ALA A 74 -21.73 12.35 -22.43
CA ALA A 74 -22.18 10.97 -22.26
C ALA A 74 -21.05 9.94 -22.42
N MET A 75 -19.96 10.29 -23.09
CA MET A 75 -18.81 9.42 -23.31
C MET A 75 -17.56 10.02 -22.69
N ARG A 76 -16.88 9.21 -21.87
CA ARG A 76 -15.52 9.51 -21.42
C ARG A 76 -14.56 9.09 -22.52
N PHE A 77 -13.75 10.03 -23.00
CA PHE A 77 -12.72 9.73 -23.99
C PHE A 77 -11.68 8.79 -23.37
N LEU A 78 -11.51 7.61 -23.97
CA LEU A 78 -10.41 6.69 -23.68
C LEU A 78 -9.35 6.88 -24.77
N PRO A 79 -8.15 7.41 -24.46
CA PRO A 79 -7.09 7.53 -25.44
C PRO A 79 -6.67 6.14 -25.96
N PRO A 80 -6.37 6.01 -27.27
CA PRO A 80 -5.94 4.74 -27.85
C PRO A 80 -4.69 4.23 -27.13
N GLY A 81 -4.72 2.96 -26.71
CA GLY A 81 -3.63 2.34 -25.92
C GLY A 81 -3.83 2.36 -24.40
N ARG A 82 -4.86 3.02 -23.87
CA ARG A 82 -5.21 2.93 -22.44
C ARG A 82 -6.34 1.92 -22.23
N ALA A 83 -5.98 0.71 -21.80
CA ALA A 83 -6.94 -0.25 -21.30
C ALA A 83 -7.75 0.37 -20.14
N ALA A 84 -9.06 0.11 -20.10
CA ALA A 84 -9.90 0.46 -18.97
C ALA A 84 -9.22 -0.03 -17.68
N ALA A 85 -9.14 0.84 -16.67
CA ALA A 85 -8.52 0.49 -15.40
C ALA A 85 -9.16 -0.80 -14.87
N PRO A 86 -8.38 -1.82 -14.46
CA PRO A 86 -8.93 -3.07 -13.98
C PRO A 86 -9.85 -2.75 -12.80
N THR A 87 -11.12 -3.14 -12.92
CA THR A 87 -12.07 -3.10 -11.80
C THR A 87 -11.51 -4.04 -10.74
N LYS A 88 -10.98 -3.45 -9.66
CA LYS A 88 -10.39 -4.19 -8.54
C LYS A 88 -11.37 -5.30 -8.12
N PRO A 89 -10.96 -6.58 -8.11
CA PRO A 89 -11.83 -7.64 -7.64
C PRO A 89 -12.24 -7.31 -6.21
N ARG A 90 -13.56 -7.23 -5.97
CA ARG A 90 -14.12 -7.17 -4.61
C ARG A 90 -13.88 -8.53 -3.97
N GLY A 91 -12.69 -8.70 -3.40
CA GLY A 91 -12.40 -9.80 -2.49
C GLY A 91 -13.32 -9.73 -1.25
N PRO A 92 -13.33 -10.79 -0.42
CA PRO A 92 -14.04 -10.78 0.85
C PRO A 92 -13.64 -9.53 1.65
N THR A 93 -14.63 -8.90 2.31
CA THR A 93 -14.39 -7.66 3.06
C THR A 93 -13.65 -8.00 4.35
N LEU A 94 -12.33 -8.16 4.25
CA LEU A 94 -11.48 -8.44 5.39
C LEU A 94 -11.46 -7.22 6.33
N ARG A 95 -11.72 -7.45 7.62
CA ARG A 95 -11.68 -6.39 8.64
C ARG A 95 -10.77 -6.77 9.79
N LEU A 96 -9.82 -5.89 10.10
CA LEU A 96 -8.93 -6.02 11.25
C LEU A 96 -9.57 -5.35 12.47
N TYR A 97 -9.87 -6.14 13.49
CA TYR A 97 -10.49 -5.68 14.75
C TYR A 97 -9.48 -5.40 15.85
N GLY A 98 -8.36 -6.13 15.87
CA GLY A 98 -7.42 -6.05 16.97
C GLY A 98 -6.06 -6.64 16.62
N ILE A 99 -5.04 -6.18 17.35
CA ILE A 99 -3.73 -6.80 17.39
C ILE A 99 -3.36 -6.95 18.86
N THR A 100 -2.90 -8.13 19.23
CA THR A 100 -2.43 -8.43 20.60
C THR A 100 -1.02 -8.99 20.53
N VAL A 101 -0.20 -8.71 21.54
CA VAL A 101 1.16 -9.22 21.64
C VAL A 101 1.26 -10.06 22.90
N GLY A 102 1.62 -11.33 22.73
CA GLY A 102 1.79 -12.28 23.83
C GLY A 102 3.18 -12.93 23.85
N PRO A 103 3.41 -13.88 24.78
CA PRO A 103 4.69 -14.59 24.90
C PRO A 103 5.10 -15.34 23.62
N GLN A 104 4.12 -15.68 22.80
CA GLN A 104 4.27 -16.43 21.56
C GLN A 104 4.33 -15.52 20.32
N GLY A 105 4.45 -14.20 20.52
CA GLY A 105 4.50 -13.20 19.45
C GLY A 105 3.19 -12.44 19.25
N ALA A 106 3.14 -11.68 18.15
CA ALA A 106 1.98 -10.88 17.77
C ALA A 106 0.90 -11.74 17.11
N VAL A 107 -0.36 -11.39 17.38
CA VAL A 107 -1.55 -12.10 16.93
C VAL A 107 -2.59 -11.08 16.47
N ALA A 108 -3.19 -11.31 15.31
CA ALA A 108 -4.20 -10.44 14.70
C ALA A 108 -5.60 -11.03 14.89
N ILE A 109 -6.58 -10.17 15.11
CA ILE A 109 -8.00 -10.53 15.19
C ILE A 109 -8.68 -10.02 13.92
N ILE A 110 -9.01 -10.92 13.00
CA ILE A 110 -9.48 -10.59 11.64
C ILE A 110 -10.81 -11.30 11.37
N ASP A 111 -11.76 -10.54 10.84
CA ASP A 111 -12.99 -11.08 10.26
C ASP A 111 -12.75 -11.31 8.77
N ALA A 112 -12.75 -12.58 8.39
CA ALA A 112 -12.33 -13.04 7.08
C ALA A 112 -13.35 -13.91 6.35
N ASP A 113 -14.18 -14.66 7.09
CA ASP A 113 -15.14 -15.59 6.53
C ASP A 113 -16.58 -15.10 6.79
N PRO A 114 -17.38 -14.82 5.76
CA PRO A 114 -18.80 -14.46 5.95
C PRO A 114 -19.65 -15.60 6.54
N ASN A 115 -19.15 -16.84 6.53
CA ASN A 115 -19.85 -18.00 7.09
C ASN A 115 -19.65 -18.16 8.60
N ILE A 116 -18.60 -17.54 9.15
CA ILE A 116 -18.28 -17.61 10.57
C ILE A 116 -18.58 -16.24 11.18
N PRO A 117 -19.63 -16.12 12.02
CA PRO A 117 -19.97 -14.84 12.61
C PRO A 117 -18.88 -14.45 13.62
N GLY A 118 -18.14 -13.40 13.29
CA GLY A 118 -17.17 -12.78 14.20
C GLY A 118 -15.74 -12.84 13.69
N ALA A 119 -14.84 -12.22 14.45
CA ALA A 119 -13.43 -12.16 14.09
C ALA A 119 -12.66 -13.33 14.70
N GLU A 120 -11.78 -13.93 13.90
CA GLU A 120 -10.92 -15.04 14.29
C GLU A 120 -9.51 -14.57 14.61
N ILE A 121 -8.77 -15.42 15.31
CA ILE A 121 -7.42 -15.15 15.80
C ILE A 121 -6.41 -15.79 14.85
N TYR A 122 -5.55 -14.98 14.24
CA TYR A 122 -4.53 -15.41 13.28
C TYR A 122 -3.12 -14.99 13.71
N ARG A 123 -2.15 -15.85 13.41
CA ARG A 123 -0.72 -15.67 13.66
C ARG A 123 0.03 -15.43 12.37
N LEU A 124 1.28 -15.01 12.53
CA LEU A 124 2.21 -14.88 11.42
C LEU A 124 2.36 -16.24 10.71
N GLY A 125 2.12 -16.27 9.41
CA GLY A 125 2.17 -17.47 8.56
C GLY A 125 0.84 -18.15 8.31
N ASP A 126 -0.22 -17.79 9.03
CA ASP A 126 -1.55 -18.38 8.84
C ASP A 126 -2.18 -17.93 7.50
N LEU A 127 -3.14 -18.73 7.01
CA LEU A 127 -3.93 -18.41 5.84
C LEU A 127 -5.23 -17.71 6.25
N VAL A 128 -5.44 -16.50 5.74
CA VAL A 128 -6.64 -15.68 5.99
C VAL A 128 -7.31 -15.43 4.65
N ALA A 129 -8.52 -15.96 4.45
CA ALA A 129 -9.23 -15.93 3.18
C ALA A 129 -8.38 -16.34 1.96
N GLY A 130 -7.48 -17.32 2.14
CA GLY A 130 -6.59 -17.82 1.10
C GLY A 130 -5.29 -17.02 0.89
N ALA A 131 -5.09 -15.92 1.61
CA ALA A 131 -3.85 -15.14 1.58
C ALA A 131 -2.99 -15.42 2.82
N ARG A 132 -1.67 -15.53 2.66
CA ARG A 132 -0.76 -15.83 3.78
C ARG A 132 -0.44 -14.56 4.55
N LEU A 133 -0.51 -14.63 5.88
CA LEU A 133 -0.23 -13.49 6.75
C LEU A 133 1.28 -13.34 6.95
N ILE A 134 1.86 -12.28 6.40
CA ILE A 134 3.33 -12.10 6.28
C ILE A 134 3.90 -11.05 7.24
N ALA A 135 3.06 -10.17 7.80
CA ALA A 135 3.50 -9.23 8.82
C ALA A 135 2.36 -8.85 9.75
N ILE A 136 2.68 -8.72 11.04
CA ILE A 136 1.83 -8.11 12.06
C ILE A 136 2.65 -6.99 12.70
N THR A 137 2.15 -5.76 12.60
CA THR A 137 2.75 -4.57 13.22
C THR A 137 1.88 -4.09 14.38
N ASP A 138 2.12 -2.88 14.88
CA ASP A 138 1.32 -2.26 15.94
C ASP A 138 -0.12 -1.91 15.51
N SER A 139 -0.31 -1.59 14.23
CA SER A 139 -1.54 -0.99 13.70
C SER A 139 -1.99 -1.58 12.36
N THR A 140 -1.14 -2.40 11.74
CA THR A 140 -1.39 -2.98 10.42
C THR A 140 -1.02 -4.45 10.35
N VAL A 141 -1.73 -5.16 9.48
CA VAL A 141 -1.46 -6.55 9.12
C VAL A 141 -1.28 -6.62 7.62
N THR A 142 -0.25 -7.33 7.16
CA THR A 142 0.03 -7.52 5.74
C THR A 142 -0.21 -8.97 5.34
N LEU A 143 -0.98 -9.15 4.27
CA LEU A 143 -1.31 -10.41 3.66
C LEU A 143 -0.63 -10.49 2.29
N ALA A 144 -0.05 -11.65 1.98
CA ALA A 144 0.43 -11.96 0.65
C ALA A 144 -0.73 -12.50 -0.19
N GLU A 145 -1.35 -11.61 -0.96
CA GLU A 145 -2.39 -11.94 -1.93
C GLU A 145 -1.75 -12.19 -3.31
N SER A 146 -2.39 -13.00 -4.15
CA SER A 146 -1.92 -13.27 -5.52
C SER A 146 -1.90 -12.01 -6.40
N SER A 147 -2.69 -11.00 -6.04
CA SER A 147 -2.76 -9.70 -6.71
C SER A 147 -1.73 -8.68 -6.20
N GLY A 148 -1.02 -8.99 -5.11
CA GLY A 148 -0.06 -8.09 -4.45
C GLY A 148 -0.23 -8.08 -2.93
N PRO A 149 0.64 -7.38 -2.20
CA PRO A 149 0.53 -7.27 -0.74
C PRO A 149 -0.72 -6.47 -0.36
N LEU A 150 -1.60 -7.08 0.44
CA LEU A 150 -2.79 -6.45 0.99
C LEU A 150 -2.52 -6.02 2.43
N VAL A 151 -2.61 -4.71 2.69
CA VAL A 151 -2.41 -4.13 4.03
C VAL A 151 -3.77 -3.81 4.65
N LEU A 152 -4.10 -4.52 5.72
CA LEU A 152 -5.24 -4.23 6.58
C LEU A 152 -4.82 -3.26 7.68
N ARG A 153 -5.62 -2.22 7.89
CA ARG A 153 -5.41 -1.24 8.96
C ARG A 153 -6.44 -1.43 10.05
N LEU A 154 -5.99 -1.28 11.29
CA LEU A 154 -6.88 -1.29 12.44
C LEU A 154 -7.87 -0.12 12.30
N GLN A 155 -9.16 -0.41 12.35
CA GLN A 155 -10.18 0.63 12.33
C GLN A 155 -10.10 1.38 13.66
N THR A 156 -9.88 2.68 13.64
CA THR A 156 -9.92 3.50 14.85
C THR A 156 -11.33 3.40 15.43
N ALA A 157 -11.47 2.80 16.61
CA ALA A 157 -12.75 2.74 17.28
C ALA A 157 -13.22 4.18 17.55
N ALA A 158 -14.27 4.62 16.86
CA ALA A 158 -14.96 5.85 17.18
C ALA A 158 -15.55 5.65 18.58
N ARG A 159 -14.82 6.14 19.60
CA ARG A 159 -15.24 6.08 20.99
C ARG A 159 -16.56 6.83 21.09
N ARG A 160 -17.69 6.11 21.10
CA ARG A 160 -19.00 6.67 21.46
C ARG A 160 -18.85 7.22 22.87
N ARG A 161 -18.63 8.54 22.98
CA ARG A 161 -18.88 9.27 24.22
C ARG A 161 -20.40 9.22 24.40
N GLN A 162 -20.85 8.28 25.20
CA GLN A 162 -22.22 8.27 25.68
C GLN A 162 -22.32 9.36 26.75
N PRO A 163 -23.35 10.22 26.71
CA PRO A 163 -23.56 11.27 27.70
C PRO A 163 -23.90 10.72 29.09
#